data_AF-D0SKR6-F1
#
_entry.id   AF-D0SKR6-F1
#
_cell.length_a   1.000
_cell.length_b   1.000
_cell.length_c   1.000
_cell.angle_alpha   90.00
_cell.angle_beta   90.00
_cell.angle_gamma   90.00
#
_symmetry.space_group_name_H-M   'P 1'
#
loop_
_entity.id
_entity.type
_entity.pdbx_description
1 polymer ?
#
loop_
_entity_poly.entity_id
_entity_poly.type
_entity_poly.pdbx_seq_one_letter_code
_entity_poly.pdbx_strand_id
1 'polypeptide(L)'
;MLLLSPFTMAMQPMDDQSLSLATGQDGLSITINTDLEFKQIAMIDKDGLSYTGHTDPDNYTNKAGLVVAGVAGTAAQNVKVSGLSAGSSTQLGLKAVIDTDRGTGLNGAFANIALSFDGVDGIRISPFSIYAAPSTALSTLIADVYTTNSMFGSGNIPKTNVKEILRSNSNIDIAFDPNNKPNFNIQLGAAPQNRMVLFGGGINSICGAGTGCNMILVSDYATAGDASTAPVGASFDLQLTGHEGNAFALNGFYAGIENTGLVFGNTGESSKFDLKLNNVTLGTAGQSATGTFHALPNASIGNVGITGASVTNLRVNVGGM
;
A
#
# COMPACT_ATOMS: atom_id res chain seq x y z
N MET A 1 -19.14 -34.20 70.69
CA MET A 1 -18.84 -34.75 69.35
C MET A 1 -19.21 -33.68 68.34
N LEU A 2 -18.19 -33.13 67.68
CA LEU A 2 -18.28 -32.12 66.62
C LEU A 2 -18.48 -32.87 65.30
N LEU A 3 -19.53 -32.61 64.53
CA LEU A 3 -19.56 -32.94 63.10
C LEU A 3 -20.34 -31.87 62.33
N LEU A 4 -19.56 -31.11 61.56
CA LEU A 4 -19.97 -30.10 60.61
C LEU A 4 -20.80 -30.74 59.48
N SER A 5 -21.87 -30.08 59.05
CA SER A 5 -22.47 -30.33 57.74
C SER A 5 -21.50 -29.85 56.65
N PRO A 6 -21.13 -30.68 55.66
CA PRO A 6 -20.50 -30.15 54.46
C PRO A 6 -21.59 -29.49 53.61
N PHE A 7 -21.54 -28.16 53.49
CA PHE A 7 -22.14 -27.46 52.36
C PHE A 7 -21.43 -27.95 51.10
N THR A 8 -22.02 -28.92 50.40
CA THR A 8 -21.54 -29.36 49.09
C THR A 8 -22.06 -28.35 48.06
N MET A 9 -21.28 -27.31 47.76
CA MET A 9 -21.50 -26.55 46.54
C MET A 9 -20.99 -27.40 45.39
N ALA A 10 -21.88 -28.14 44.74
CA ALA A 10 -21.57 -28.77 43.47
C ALA A 10 -21.36 -27.64 42.45
N MET A 11 -20.10 -27.34 42.13
CA MET A 11 -19.80 -26.56 40.93
C MET A 11 -20.25 -27.42 39.75
N GLN A 12 -21.35 -27.01 39.11
CA GLN A 12 -21.78 -27.57 37.84
C GLN A 12 -20.61 -27.47 36.86
N PRO A 13 -20.26 -28.54 36.12
CA PRO A 13 -19.27 -28.44 35.06
C PRO A 13 -19.79 -27.38 34.09
N MET A 14 -19.06 -26.27 34.03
CA MET A 14 -19.33 -25.18 33.13
C MET A 14 -18.97 -25.71 31.73
N ASP A 15 -20.00 -26.21 31.05
CA ASP A 15 -19.95 -26.58 29.65
C ASP A 15 -19.50 -25.35 28.83
N ASP A 16 -18.65 -25.52 27.83
CA ASP A 16 -18.10 -24.41 27.02
C ASP A 16 -19.23 -23.55 26.42
N GLN A 17 -20.40 -24.14 26.21
CA GLN A 17 -21.62 -23.44 25.79
C GLN A 17 -22.15 -22.45 26.83
N SER A 18 -21.99 -22.73 28.12
CA SER A 18 -22.35 -21.82 29.22
C SER A 18 -21.30 -20.73 29.43
N LEU A 19 -20.04 -20.99 29.08
CA LEU A 19 -18.94 -20.00 29.09
C LEU A 19 -19.09 -18.99 27.93
N SER A 20 -19.53 -19.46 26.76
CA SER A 20 -19.90 -18.58 25.63
C SER A 20 -21.12 -17.69 25.94
N LEU A 21 -22.08 -18.19 26.73
CA LEU A 21 -23.27 -17.43 27.14
C LEU A 21 -23.01 -16.51 28.35
N ALA A 22 -22.13 -16.89 29.28
CA ALA A 22 -21.79 -16.09 30.46
C ALA A 22 -20.77 -14.98 30.18
N THR A 23 -19.97 -15.10 29.12
CA THR A 23 -19.00 -14.07 28.76
C THR A 23 -19.57 -12.98 27.85
N GLY A 24 -20.74 -13.19 27.21
CA GLY A 24 -21.35 -12.18 26.33
C GLY A 24 -20.29 -11.50 25.46
N GLN A 25 -19.41 -12.29 24.83
CA GLN A 25 -18.31 -11.75 24.06
C GLN A 25 -18.88 -11.16 22.77
N ASP A 26 -19.42 -9.94 22.89
CA ASP A 26 -19.84 -8.99 21.84
C ASP A 26 -18.62 -8.43 21.08
N GLY A 27 -17.60 -9.26 20.93
CA GLY A 27 -16.50 -9.05 20.02
C GLY A 27 -15.11 -9.29 20.60
N LEU A 28 -14.22 -9.72 19.71
CA LEU A 28 -12.80 -9.90 19.95
C LEU A 28 -12.07 -8.62 19.53
N SER A 29 -11.30 -8.01 20.43
CA SER A 29 -10.38 -6.93 20.08
C SER A 29 -8.95 -7.44 19.95
N ILE A 30 -8.31 -7.17 18.81
CA ILE A 30 -6.92 -7.51 18.53
C ILE A 30 -6.17 -6.21 18.25
N THR A 31 -5.04 -5.99 18.91
CA THR A 31 -4.14 -4.89 18.61
C THR A 31 -2.80 -5.44 18.12
N ILE A 32 -2.30 -4.86 17.03
CA ILE A 32 -1.02 -5.19 16.42
C ILE A 32 -0.17 -3.92 16.41
N ASN A 33 1.04 -4.01 17.00
CA ASN A 33 2.02 -2.92 17.03
C ASN A 33 3.34 -3.42 16.43
N THR A 34 3.40 -3.48 15.11
CA THR A 34 4.62 -3.91 14.41
C THR A 34 4.68 -3.26 13.03
N ASP A 35 5.90 -3.02 12.58
CA ASP A 35 6.13 -2.56 11.22
C ASP A 35 6.02 -3.73 10.24
N LEU A 36 5.70 -3.40 8.99
CA LEU A 36 5.78 -4.34 7.87
C LEU A 36 7.09 -4.11 7.14
N GLU A 37 7.78 -5.19 6.79
CA GLU A 37 9.06 -5.12 6.12
C GLU A 37 9.15 -6.22 5.07
N PHE A 38 9.53 -5.85 3.85
CA PHE A 38 9.70 -6.80 2.75
C PHE A 38 10.96 -6.50 1.95
N LYS A 39 11.59 -7.56 1.45
CA LYS A 39 12.75 -7.45 0.55
C LYS A 39 12.35 -7.02 -0.85
N GLN A 40 11.31 -7.66 -1.38
CA GLN A 40 10.75 -7.38 -2.69
C GLN A 40 9.31 -7.87 -2.78
N ILE A 41 8.46 -7.14 -3.49
CA ILE A 41 7.13 -7.55 -3.91
C ILE A 41 7.11 -7.49 -5.43
N ALA A 42 6.69 -8.56 -6.09
CA ALA A 42 6.69 -8.66 -7.55
C ALA A 42 5.29 -8.96 -8.07
N MET A 43 4.86 -8.20 -9.08
CA MET A 43 3.77 -8.55 -9.97
C MET A 43 4.37 -9.21 -11.20
N ILE A 44 4.09 -10.49 -11.38
CA ILE A 44 4.71 -11.32 -12.41
C ILE A 44 3.67 -11.65 -13.46
N ASP A 45 3.95 -11.24 -14.69
CA ASP A 45 3.32 -11.77 -15.89
C ASP A 45 4.00 -13.11 -16.22
N LYS A 46 3.22 -14.19 -16.23
CA LYS A 46 3.75 -15.55 -16.35
C LYS A 46 3.92 -15.99 -17.80
N ASP A 47 3.03 -15.52 -18.66
CA ASP A 47 2.83 -15.96 -20.03
C ASP A 47 3.19 -14.89 -21.07
N GLY A 48 3.49 -13.67 -20.62
CA GLY A 48 3.94 -12.60 -21.49
C GLY A 48 2.76 -11.92 -22.21
N LEU A 49 3.08 -11.07 -23.19
CA LEU A 49 2.09 -10.22 -23.86
C LEU A 49 1.23 -10.95 -24.91
N SER A 50 1.42 -12.26 -25.11
CA SER A 50 0.67 -13.02 -26.11
C SER A 50 -0.62 -13.60 -25.54
N TYR A 51 -1.77 -13.14 -26.05
CA TYR A 51 -3.09 -13.64 -25.67
C TYR A 51 -3.96 -13.90 -26.91
N THR A 52 -5.12 -14.55 -26.73
CA THR A 52 -6.00 -14.93 -27.84
C THR A 52 -6.43 -13.68 -28.64
N GLY A 53 -5.94 -13.57 -29.87
CA GLY A 53 -6.20 -12.43 -30.77
C GLY A 53 -5.05 -11.44 -30.92
N HIS A 54 -3.97 -11.58 -30.14
CA HIS A 54 -2.74 -10.80 -30.29
C HIS A 54 -1.51 -11.70 -30.20
N THR A 55 -0.84 -11.91 -31.33
CA THR A 55 0.51 -12.49 -31.38
C THR A 55 1.48 -11.33 -31.45
N ASP A 56 2.31 -11.21 -30.42
CA ASP A 56 3.30 -10.14 -30.37
C ASP A 56 4.41 -10.39 -31.43
N PRO A 57 4.72 -9.41 -32.30
CA PRO A 57 5.68 -9.57 -33.38
C PRO A 57 7.13 -9.74 -32.89
N ASP A 58 7.44 -9.27 -31.69
CA ASP A 58 8.77 -9.31 -31.07
C ASP A 58 8.95 -10.50 -30.10
N ASN A 59 7.95 -11.40 -30.05
CA ASN A 59 7.94 -12.62 -29.26
C ASN A 59 8.14 -12.38 -27.74
N TYR A 60 7.42 -11.39 -27.19
CA TYR A 60 7.33 -11.15 -25.75
C TYR A 60 6.51 -12.22 -24.99
N THR A 61 6.79 -13.51 -25.22
CA THR A 61 6.15 -14.65 -24.55
C THR A 61 6.83 -15.06 -23.24
N ASN A 62 7.90 -14.35 -22.86
CA ASN A 62 8.70 -14.69 -21.70
C ASN A 62 8.13 -14.03 -20.44
N LYS A 63 8.18 -14.76 -19.32
CA LYS A 63 7.88 -14.24 -17.98
C LYS A 63 8.64 -12.94 -17.72
N ALA A 64 7.93 -11.92 -17.26
CA ALA A 64 8.51 -10.66 -16.82
C ALA A 64 7.72 -10.12 -15.62
N GLY A 65 8.20 -9.06 -15.00
CA GLY A 65 7.51 -8.54 -13.83
C GLY A 65 7.96 -7.16 -13.41
N LEU A 66 7.04 -6.48 -12.73
CA LEU A 66 7.29 -5.25 -12.02
C LEU A 66 7.56 -5.59 -10.56
N VAL A 67 8.66 -5.07 -10.02
CA VAL A 67 9.07 -5.39 -8.65
C VAL A 67 9.31 -4.11 -7.88
N VAL A 68 8.72 -4.03 -6.71
CA VAL A 68 8.98 -3.00 -5.70
C VAL A 68 10.02 -3.57 -4.74
N ALA A 69 11.13 -2.87 -4.57
CA ALA A 69 12.18 -3.26 -3.63
C ALA A 69 12.95 -2.03 -3.14
N GLY A 70 13.93 -2.22 -2.24
CA GLY A 70 14.81 -1.14 -1.82
C GLY A 70 15.59 -0.50 -2.96
N VAL A 71 16.21 0.64 -2.67
CA VAL A 71 16.98 1.41 -3.65
C VAL A 71 18.31 0.71 -3.95
N ALA A 72 18.62 0.54 -5.24
CA ALA A 72 19.84 -0.10 -5.71
C ALA A 72 21.10 0.56 -5.13
N GLY A 73 22.11 -0.26 -4.82
CA GLY A 73 23.40 0.22 -4.30
C GLY A 73 23.37 0.76 -2.87
N THR A 74 22.24 0.61 -2.15
CA THR A 74 22.15 1.01 -0.74
C THR A 74 22.30 -0.18 0.20
N ALA A 75 22.65 0.08 1.46
CA ALA A 75 22.78 -0.96 2.47
C ALA A 75 21.41 -1.47 2.98
N ALA A 76 20.37 -0.64 2.90
CA ALA A 76 19.02 -0.95 3.36
C ALA A 76 18.12 -1.38 2.19
N GLN A 77 17.99 -2.69 1.98
CA GLN A 77 17.21 -3.25 0.86
C GLN A 77 15.74 -3.46 1.17
N ASN A 78 15.39 -3.49 2.45
CA ASN A 78 14.04 -3.78 2.83
C ASN A 78 13.23 -2.50 2.74
N VAL A 79 12.07 -2.61 2.10
CA VAL A 79 11.06 -1.56 2.13
C VAL A 79 10.27 -1.75 3.41
N LYS A 80 10.29 -0.72 4.24
CA LYS A 80 9.62 -0.70 5.53
C LYS A 80 8.38 0.18 5.45
N VAL A 81 7.28 -0.32 5.97
CA VAL A 81 6.04 0.42 6.21
C VAL A 81 5.85 0.50 7.72
N SER A 82 5.90 1.71 8.26
CA SER A 82 5.85 1.98 9.69
C SER A 82 4.78 3.02 10.02
N GLY A 83 4.52 3.19 11.32
CA GLY A 83 3.69 4.29 11.81
C GLY A 83 4.43 5.62 11.72
N LEU A 84 3.67 6.70 11.55
CA LEU A 84 4.15 8.06 11.71
C LEU A 84 3.54 8.65 12.99
N SER A 85 4.33 9.34 13.81
CA SER A 85 3.80 10.17 14.89
C SER A 85 4.66 11.41 15.08
N ALA A 86 4.02 12.57 15.13
CA ALA A 86 4.69 13.88 15.22
C ALA A 86 5.89 14.04 14.23
N GLY A 87 5.74 13.54 13.00
CA GLY A 87 6.75 13.62 11.93
C GLY A 87 7.88 12.58 12.00
N SER A 88 7.91 11.73 13.04
CA SER A 88 8.91 10.69 13.25
C SER A 88 8.33 9.29 13.05
N SER A 89 9.17 8.33 12.68
CA SER A 89 8.74 6.93 12.57
C SER A 89 8.46 6.36 13.95
N THR A 90 7.38 5.60 14.05
CA THR A 90 6.99 4.78 15.21
C THR A 90 6.51 3.42 14.72
N GLN A 91 6.17 2.50 15.63
CA GLN A 91 5.57 1.22 15.24
C GLN A 91 4.18 1.45 14.65
N LEU A 92 3.85 0.78 13.56
CA LEU A 92 2.51 0.81 13.01
C LEU A 92 1.52 0.16 13.99
N GLY A 93 0.56 0.94 14.48
CA GLY A 93 -0.51 0.48 15.35
C GLY A 93 -1.81 0.26 14.58
N LEU A 94 -2.28 -0.99 14.54
CA LEU A 94 -3.56 -1.39 13.97
C LEU A 94 -4.40 -2.08 15.03
N LYS A 95 -5.66 -1.65 15.16
CA LYS A 95 -6.65 -2.27 16.03
C LYS A 95 -7.76 -2.86 15.19
N ALA A 96 -8.13 -4.10 15.48
CA ALA A 96 -9.28 -4.80 14.95
C ALA A 96 -10.30 -5.03 16.07
N VAL A 97 -11.57 -4.72 15.83
CA VAL A 97 -12.72 -5.12 16.65
C VAL A 97 -13.59 -6.02 15.80
N ILE A 98 -13.70 -7.29 16.21
CA ILE A 98 -14.36 -8.34 15.46
C ILE A 98 -15.63 -8.72 16.20
N ASP A 99 -16.78 -8.60 15.55
CA ASP A 99 -18.07 -9.03 16.06
C ASP A 99 -18.62 -10.13 15.16
N THR A 100 -19.14 -11.20 15.75
CA THR A 100 -19.72 -12.33 15.02
C THR A 100 -21.00 -12.77 15.70
N ASP A 101 -22.09 -12.85 14.95
CA ASP A 101 -23.37 -13.35 15.44
C ASP A 101 -23.99 -14.26 14.37
N ARG A 102 -24.78 -15.23 14.82
CA ARG A 102 -25.70 -16.00 13.98
C ARG A 102 -26.79 -15.10 13.35
N GLY A 103 -27.04 -13.93 13.92
CA GLY A 103 -28.08 -12.99 13.51
C GLY A 103 -29.48 -13.60 13.51
N THR A 104 -30.44 -12.90 12.92
CA THR A 104 -31.83 -13.37 12.84
C THR A 104 -32.18 -13.86 11.42
N GLY A 105 -32.85 -15.01 11.32
CA GLY A 105 -33.33 -15.56 10.04
C GLY A 105 -32.42 -16.59 9.34
N LEU A 106 -32.85 -17.07 8.16
CA LEU A 106 -32.27 -18.23 7.46
C LEU A 106 -30.86 -17.99 6.89
N ASN A 107 -30.40 -16.74 6.83
CA ASN A 107 -29.04 -16.35 6.41
C ASN A 107 -28.55 -15.18 7.27
N GLY A 108 -28.89 -15.18 8.57
CA GLY A 108 -28.61 -14.06 9.48
C GLY A 108 -27.15 -13.94 9.92
N ALA A 109 -26.34 -14.99 9.71
CA ALA A 109 -25.00 -15.06 10.27
C ALA A 109 -24.09 -14.01 9.62
N PHE A 110 -23.35 -13.28 10.45
CA PHE A 110 -22.41 -12.28 9.99
C PHE A 110 -21.10 -12.32 10.80
N ALA A 111 -20.05 -11.83 10.16
CA ALA A 111 -18.82 -11.41 10.80
C ALA A 111 -18.51 -9.98 10.38
N ASN A 112 -18.29 -9.11 11.35
CA ASN A 112 -17.99 -7.71 11.16
C ASN A 112 -16.62 -7.39 11.77
N ILE A 113 -15.68 -6.92 10.98
CA ILE A 113 -14.31 -6.64 11.40
C ILE A 113 -14.04 -5.15 11.16
N ALA A 114 -14.12 -4.36 12.22
CA ALA A 114 -13.78 -2.95 12.19
C ALA A 114 -12.27 -2.77 12.44
N LEU A 115 -11.57 -2.15 11.49
CA LEU A 115 -10.15 -1.90 11.51
C LEU A 115 -9.88 -0.40 11.62
N SER A 116 -9.01 -0.01 12.53
CA SER A 116 -8.65 1.38 12.78
C SER A 116 -7.19 1.52 13.17
N PHE A 117 -6.57 2.63 12.83
CA PHE A 117 -5.22 2.94 13.28
C PHE A 117 -5.22 3.50 14.71
N ASP A 118 -4.31 2.99 15.55
CA ASP A 118 -4.17 3.39 16.95
C ASP A 118 -2.74 3.86 17.24
N GLY A 119 -2.59 4.91 18.05
CA GLY A 119 -1.29 5.46 18.42
C GLY A 119 -0.43 6.05 17.28
N VAL A 120 -0.98 6.24 16.09
CA VAL A 120 -0.26 6.79 14.92
C VAL A 120 -1.03 7.93 14.25
N ASP A 121 -0.30 8.88 13.69
CA ASP A 121 -0.80 10.05 12.93
C ASP A 121 -0.72 9.83 11.41
N GLY A 122 -0.20 8.68 10.99
CA GLY A 122 -0.02 8.35 9.58
C GLY A 122 0.77 7.07 9.36
N ILE A 123 1.09 6.82 8.10
CA ILE A 123 1.97 5.74 7.64
C ILE A 123 3.21 6.36 7.00
N ARG A 124 4.37 5.77 7.25
CA ARG A 124 5.61 6.09 6.56
C ARG A 124 6.09 4.87 5.77
N ILE A 125 6.37 5.07 4.49
CA ILE A 125 7.03 4.07 3.64
C ILE A 125 8.46 4.55 3.42
N SER A 126 9.45 3.70 3.69
CA SER A 126 10.86 4.01 3.44
C SER A 126 11.14 4.22 1.95
N PRO A 127 12.28 4.83 1.56
CA PRO A 127 12.69 4.90 0.18
C PRO A 127 12.65 3.52 -0.49
N PHE A 128 12.15 3.48 -1.71
CA PHE A 128 12.00 2.28 -2.51
C PHE A 128 12.14 2.63 -3.98
N SER A 129 12.26 1.59 -4.80
CA SER A 129 12.28 1.70 -6.25
C SER A 129 11.38 0.66 -6.89
N ILE A 130 10.88 0.99 -8.08
CA ILE A 130 10.15 0.09 -8.96
C ILE A 130 11.07 -0.30 -10.11
N TYR A 131 11.19 -1.60 -10.35
CA TYR A 131 12.04 -2.17 -11.38
C TYR A 131 11.22 -3.02 -12.35
N ALA A 132 11.56 -2.98 -13.64
CA ALA A 132 11.23 -4.03 -14.58
C ALA A 132 12.29 -5.13 -14.50
N ALA A 133 11.85 -6.38 -14.34
CA ALA A 133 12.71 -7.53 -14.18
C ALA A 133 12.39 -8.63 -15.21
N PRO A 134 13.43 -9.23 -15.82
CA PRO A 134 13.27 -10.37 -16.70
C PRO A 134 13.04 -11.65 -15.90
N SER A 135 12.65 -12.72 -16.60
CA SER A 135 12.39 -14.04 -16.01
C SER A 135 13.50 -14.57 -15.10
N THR A 136 14.76 -14.28 -15.44
CA THR A 136 15.99 -14.70 -14.75
C THR A 136 16.23 -14.00 -13.40
N ALA A 137 15.50 -12.92 -13.13
CA ALA A 137 15.60 -12.11 -11.91
C ALA A 137 14.33 -12.21 -11.02
N LEU A 138 13.41 -13.09 -11.36
CA LEU A 138 12.13 -13.26 -10.69
C LEU A 138 11.98 -14.65 -10.09
N SER A 139 11.34 -14.75 -8.94
CA SER A 139 10.91 -16.04 -8.36
C SER A 139 10.02 -16.81 -9.34
N THR A 140 9.90 -18.12 -9.15
CA THR A 140 9.06 -19.00 -9.95
C THR A 140 8.18 -19.87 -9.07
N LEU A 141 6.93 -20.04 -9.48
CA LEU A 141 6.04 -21.07 -8.97
C LEU A 141 5.70 -22.02 -10.12
N ILE A 142 6.22 -23.25 -10.04
CA ILE A 142 5.95 -24.31 -11.01
C ILE A 142 5.26 -25.45 -10.25
N ALA A 143 4.02 -25.76 -10.64
CA ALA A 143 3.11 -26.54 -9.81
C ALA A 143 3.06 -25.94 -8.39
N ASP A 144 3.42 -26.71 -7.36
CA ASP A 144 3.41 -26.28 -5.96
C ASP A 144 4.81 -25.97 -5.41
N VAL A 145 5.84 -25.92 -6.27
CA VAL A 145 7.22 -25.64 -5.86
C VAL A 145 7.53 -24.18 -6.11
N TYR A 146 7.66 -23.42 -5.01
CA TYR A 146 8.12 -22.04 -5.05
C TYR A 146 9.65 -21.98 -4.93
N THR A 147 10.31 -21.44 -5.96
CA THR A 147 11.75 -21.15 -5.95
C THR A 147 11.93 -19.65 -5.83
N THR A 148 12.53 -19.22 -4.71
CA THR A 148 12.86 -17.83 -4.46
C THR A 148 14.00 -17.37 -5.36
N ASN A 149 13.88 -16.17 -5.89
CA ASN A 149 14.98 -15.53 -6.60
C ASN A 149 14.95 -14.03 -6.32
N SER A 150 16.12 -13.47 -6.00
CA SER A 150 16.28 -12.03 -5.82
C SER A 150 16.58 -11.37 -7.16
N MET A 151 16.06 -10.15 -7.36
CA MET A 151 16.48 -9.34 -8.48
C MET A 151 17.84 -8.67 -8.30
N PHE A 152 18.35 -8.63 -7.07
CA PHE A 152 19.68 -8.10 -6.77
C PHE A 152 20.73 -9.21 -6.83
N GLY A 153 21.91 -8.86 -7.33
CA GLY A 153 23.15 -9.64 -7.25
C GLY A 153 24.02 -9.19 -6.07
N SER A 154 25.34 -9.35 -6.22
CA SER A 154 26.31 -8.91 -5.22
C SER A 154 26.24 -7.41 -4.97
N GLY A 155 26.38 -7.00 -3.71
CA GLY A 155 26.40 -5.58 -3.33
C GLY A 155 25.07 -4.85 -3.55
N ASN A 156 23.94 -5.57 -3.58
CA ASN A 156 22.61 -5.00 -3.77
C ASN A 156 22.43 -4.25 -5.10
N ILE A 157 23.18 -4.67 -6.12
CA ILE A 157 23.08 -4.14 -7.48
C ILE A 157 22.08 -4.98 -8.27
N PRO A 158 21.15 -4.38 -9.02
CA PRO A 158 20.25 -5.12 -9.90
C PRO A 158 21.01 -6.06 -10.84
N LYS A 159 20.49 -7.28 -11.02
CA LYS A 159 21.04 -8.25 -11.98
C LYS A 159 20.95 -7.70 -13.41
N THR A 160 21.71 -8.31 -14.32
CA THR A 160 21.67 -7.98 -15.74
C THR A 160 20.23 -7.93 -16.27
N ASN A 161 19.94 -6.91 -17.08
CA ASN A 161 18.63 -6.63 -17.68
C ASN A 161 17.50 -6.30 -16.70
N VAL A 162 17.77 -6.15 -15.39
CA VAL A 162 16.84 -5.47 -14.49
C VAL A 162 17.02 -3.96 -14.68
N LYS A 163 15.92 -3.25 -14.86
CA LYS A 163 15.92 -1.79 -15.07
C LYS A 163 15.07 -1.11 -14.02
N GLU A 164 15.65 -0.14 -13.33
CA GLU A 164 14.90 0.77 -12.46
C GLU A 164 14.10 1.75 -13.31
N ILE A 165 12.85 1.96 -12.94
CA ILE A 165 11.90 2.84 -13.66
C ILE A 165 11.58 4.07 -12.82
N LEU A 166 11.33 3.85 -11.53
CA LEU A 166 10.94 4.89 -10.59
C LEU A 166 11.71 4.68 -9.30
N ARG A 167 12.24 5.76 -8.74
CA ARG A 167 12.86 5.80 -7.41
C ARG A 167 12.15 6.82 -6.54
N SER A 168 11.83 6.44 -5.31
CA SER A 168 11.56 7.37 -4.22
C SER A 168 12.87 7.64 -3.48
N ASN A 169 13.38 8.87 -3.54
CA ASN A 169 14.60 9.25 -2.82
C ASN A 169 14.32 9.62 -1.35
N SER A 170 13.05 9.86 -1.02
CA SER A 170 12.59 10.23 0.31
C SER A 170 11.60 9.21 0.85
N ASN A 171 11.26 9.33 2.12
CA ASN A 171 10.12 8.61 2.67
C ASN A 171 8.83 9.09 1.97
N ILE A 172 7.87 8.17 1.79
CA ILE A 172 6.49 8.52 1.46
C ILE A 172 5.70 8.56 2.77
N ASP A 173 5.33 9.76 3.19
CA ASP A 173 4.51 9.96 4.38
C ASP A 173 3.05 10.15 3.98
N ILE A 174 2.17 9.28 4.49
CA ILE A 174 0.72 9.39 4.37
C ILE A 174 0.21 9.89 5.71
N ALA A 175 -0.11 11.18 5.80
CA ALA A 175 -0.61 11.79 7.02
C ALA A 175 -2.14 11.64 7.11
N PHE A 176 -2.62 11.17 8.25
CA PHE A 176 -4.05 11.02 8.51
C PHE A 176 -4.69 12.35 8.88
N ASP A 177 -6.01 12.44 8.72
CA ASP A 177 -6.79 13.49 9.35
C ASP A 177 -6.69 13.33 10.88
N PRO A 178 -6.19 14.34 11.63
CA PRO A 178 -6.07 14.26 13.08
C PRO A 178 -7.42 14.13 13.80
N ASN A 179 -8.51 14.58 13.18
CA ASN A 179 -9.84 14.56 13.77
C ASN A 179 -10.65 13.32 13.37
N ASN A 180 -10.24 12.63 12.31
CA ASN A 180 -11.01 11.51 11.75
C ASN A 180 -10.08 10.52 11.03
N LYS A 181 -9.28 9.77 11.81
CA LYS A 181 -8.29 8.83 11.27
C LYS A 181 -8.95 7.76 10.38
N PRO A 182 -8.25 7.31 9.32
CA PRO A 182 -8.74 6.23 8.47
C PRO A 182 -9.16 5.00 9.27
N ASN A 183 -10.30 4.45 8.88
CA ASN A 183 -10.82 3.20 9.38
C ASN A 183 -11.51 2.47 8.23
N PHE A 184 -11.67 1.17 8.36
CA PHE A 184 -12.41 0.39 7.39
C PHE A 184 -13.07 -0.80 8.05
N ASN A 185 -14.23 -1.17 7.55
CA ASN A 185 -15.04 -2.24 8.08
C ASN A 185 -15.21 -3.34 7.04
N ILE A 186 -14.85 -4.57 7.41
CA ILE A 186 -15.04 -5.76 6.58
C ILE A 186 -16.24 -6.53 7.10
N GLN A 187 -17.25 -6.73 6.26
CA GLN A 187 -18.45 -7.50 6.58
C GLN A 187 -18.54 -8.73 5.68
N LEU A 188 -18.71 -9.88 6.33
CA LEU A 188 -18.94 -11.18 5.71
C LEU A 188 -20.30 -11.71 6.17
N GLY A 189 -21.05 -12.35 5.28
CA GLY A 189 -22.38 -12.90 5.59
C GLY A 189 -23.51 -11.88 5.46
N ALA A 190 -24.51 -11.95 6.34
CA ALA A 190 -25.65 -11.04 6.35
C ALA A 190 -25.16 -9.59 6.53
N ALA A 191 -25.36 -8.73 5.53
CA ALA A 191 -24.68 -7.44 5.48
C ALA A 191 -25.61 -6.22 5.59
N PRO A 192 -25.93 -5.73 6.80
CA PRO A 192 -26.50 -4.39 7.02
C PRO A 192 -25.82 -3.27 6.22
N GLN A 193 -24.51 -3.35 5.96
CA GLN A 193 -23.76 -2.30 5.27
C GLN A 193 -23.80 -2.41 3.73
N ASN A 194 -24.41 -3.46 3.17
CA ASN A 194 -24.57 -3.71 1.72
C ASN A 194 -23.27 -3.73 0.89
N ARG A 195 -22.10 -3.84 1.54
CA ARG A 195 -20.77 -3.91 0.92
C ARG A 195 -19.87 -4.80 1.77
N MET A 196 -18.90 -5.46 1.14
CA MET A 196 -17.93 -6.27 1.86
C MET A 196 -16.95 -5.40 2.63
N VAL A 197 -16.45 -4.32 2.03
CA VAL A 197 -15.55 -3.38 2.68
C VAL A 197 -16.12 -1.97 2.54
N LEU A 198 -16.21 -1.25 3.65
CA LEU A 198 -16.47 0.18 3.68
C LEU A 198 -15.31 0.92 4.29
N PHE A 199 -14.94 2.05 3.70
CA PHE A 199 -13.89 2.92 4.22
C PHE A 199 -14.50 4.15 4.91
N GLY A 200 -13.78 4.66 5.90
CA GLY A 200 -14.12 5.85 6.65
C GLY A 200 -12.87 6.60 7.09
N GLY A 201 -13.06 7.77 7.68
CA GLY A 201 -11.95 8.65 8.04
C GLY A 201 -11.45 9.50 6.88
N GLY A 202 -10.29 10.10 7.05
CA GLY A 202 -9.68 10.97 6.04
C GLY A 202 -8.16 10.89 5.99
N ILE A 203 -7.63 11.15 4.80
CA ILE A 203 -6.21 11.34 4.56
C ILE A 203 -5.98 12.84 4.40
N ASN A 204 -5.13 13.40 5.25
CA ASN A 204 -4.76 14.81 5.15
C ASN A 204 -3.82 15.05 3.96
N SER A 205 -2.82 14.18 3.79
CA SER A 205 -1.89 14.27 2.67
C SER A 205 -1.11 13.00 2.40
N ILE A 206 -0.56 12.89 1.19
CA ILE A 206 0.52 12.00 0.81
C ILE A 206 1.68 12.89 0.38
N CYS A 207 2.82 12.78 1.05
CA CYS A 207 3.96 13.68 0.87
C CYS A 207 3.59 15.17 1.05
N GLY A 208 2.75 15.49 2.04
CA GLY A 208 2.25 16.86 2.25
C GLY A 208 3.24 17.84 2.88
N ALA A 209 4.35 17.37 3.46
CA ALA A 209 5.32 18.26 4.11
C ALA A 209 6.20 18.99 3.07
N GLY A 210 6.49 20.27 3.32
CA GLY A 210 7.39 21.07 2.48
C GLY A 210 6.96 21.11 1.00
N THR A 211 7.87 20.79 0.10
CA THR A 211 7.62 20.74 -1.35
C THR A 211 7.15 19.38 -1.87
N GLY A 212 7.07 18.35 -1.02
CA GLY A 212 6.74 16.98 -1.43
C GLY A 212 7.83 15.97 -1.12
N CYS A 213 7.63 14.74 -1.58
CA CYS A 213 8.61 13.67 -1.54
C CYS A 213 9.28 13.56 -2.90
N ASN A 214 10.62 13.53 -2.92
CA ASN A 214 11.34 13.49 -4.17
C ASN A 214 11.24 12.10 -4.84
N MET A 215 10.80 12.12 -6.10
CA MET A 215 10.67 10.98 -6.98
C MET A 215 11.51 11.20 -8.25
N ILE A 216 12.08 10.13 -8.81
CA ILE A 216 12.82 10.18 -10.07
C ILE A 216 12.32 9.07 -10.98
N LEU A 217 11.87 9.44 -12.18
CA LEU A 217 11.76 8.51 -13.31
C LEU A 217 13.16 8.27 -13.86
N VAL A 218 13.69 7.08 -13.64
CA VAL A 218 15.10 6.75 -13.89
C VAL A 218 15.27 6.37 -15.35
N SER A 219 16.14 7.10 -16.06
CA SER A 219 16.54 6.76 -17.43
C SER A 219 17.90 6.08 -17.49
N ASP A 220 18.83 6.51 -16.63
CA ASP A 220 20.16 5.92 -16.47
C ASP A 220 20.75 6.35 -15.11
N TYR A 221 22.07 6.23 -14.95
CA TYR A 221 22.83 6.64 -13.78
C TYR A 221 24.02 7.53 -14.18
N ALA A 222 24.60 8.23 -13.20
CA ALA A 222 25.71 9.14 -13.40
C ALA A 222 26.90 8.46 -14.09
N THR A 223 27.15 7.19 -13.75
CA THR A 223 27.94 6.29 -14.57
C THR A 223 26.98 5.38 -15.35
N ALA A 224 27.03 5.47 -16.68
CA ALA A 224 26.09 4.76 -17.56
C ALA A 224 25.99 3.27 -17.23
N GLY A 225 24.77 2.80 -16.93
CA GLY A 225 24.47 1.42 -16.58
C GLY A 225 24.86 0.98 -15.16
N ASP A 226 25.46 1.84 -14.35
CA ASP A 226 25.87 1.52 -12.97
C ASP A 226 24.87 2.07 -11.94
N ALA A 227 23.96 1.18 -11.53
CA ALA A 227 22.90 1.47 -10.57
C ALA A 227 23.38 1.76 -9.13
N SER A 228 24.68 1.63 -8.84
CA SER A 228 25.27 2.09 -7.58
C SER A 228 25.48 3.60 -7.53
N THR A 229 25.45 4.26 -8.69
CA THR A 229 25.67 5.71 -8.79
C THR A 229 24.36 6.50 -8.78
N ALA A 230 24.47 7.83 -8.71
CA ALA A 230 23.30 8.70 -8.63
C ALA A 230 22.39 8.50 -9.86
N PRO A 231 21.07 8.36 -9.68
CA PRO A 231 20.14 8.18 -10.80
C PRO A 231 20.04 9.46 -11.61
N VAL A 232 19.82 9.30 -12.92
CA VAL A 232 19.60 10.37 -13.89
C VAL A 232 18.25 10.13 -14.55
N GLY A 233 17.45 11.18 -14.68
CA GLY A 233 16.17 11.12 -15.38
C GLY A 233 15.28 12.31 -15.04
N ALA A 234 13.96 12.13 -15.04
CA ALA A 234 13.02 13.19 -14.70
C ALA A 234 12.72 13.16 -13.19
N SER A 235 13.17 14.18 -12.47
CA SER A 235 12.97 14.33 -11.02
C SER A 235 11.84 15.32 -10.74
N PHE A 236 11.08 15.06 -9.69
CA PHE A 236 10.03 15.95 -9.19
C PHE A 236 9.70 15.62 -7.73
N ASP A 237 9.17 16.58 -7.00
CA ASP A 237 8.62 16.37 -5.66
C ASP A 237 7.12 16.14 -5.77
N LEU A 238 6.68 14.92 -5.49
CA LEU A 238 5.27 14.55 -5.47
C LEU A 238 4.61 15.08 -4.20
N GLN A 239 3.47 15.73 -4.33
CA GLN A 239 2.64 16.17 -3.21
C GLN A 239 1.16 15.99 -3.54
N LEU A 240 0.43 15.29 -2.68
CA LEU A 240 -1.02 15.19 -2.70
C LEU A 240 -1.56 15.67 -1.36
N THR A 241 -2.47 16.64 -1.37
CA THR A 241 -3.07 17.17 -0.15
C THR A 241 -4.58 17.23 -0.28
N GLY A 242 -5.27 17.26 0.86
CA GLY A 242 -6.62 17.78 0.92
C GLY A 242 -6.72 19.20 0.34
N HIS A 243 -7.94 19.63 0.04
CA HIS A 243 -8.21 20.94 -0.58
C HIS A 243 -8.75 21.95 0.43
N GLU A 244 -8.23 23.17 0.40
CA GLU A 244 -8.65 24.29 1.27
C GLU A 244 -8.64 23.94 2.77
N GLY A 245 -7.65 23.13 3.20
CA GLY A 245 -7.50 22.71 4.59
C GLY A 245 -8.42 21.56 5.02
N ASN A 246 -9.22 21.01 4.11
CA ASN A 246 -10.06 19.85 4.36
C ASN A 246 -9.36 18.57 3.91
N ALA A 247 -9.29 17.56 4.78
CA ALA A 247 -8.76 16.25 4.42
C ALA A 247 -9.58 15.57 3.31
N PHE A 248 -8.94 14.66 2.57
CA PHE A 248 -9.63 13.82 1.61
C PHE A 248 -10.40 12.73 2.35
N ALA A 249 -11.74 12.81 2.36
CA ALA A 249 -12.58 11.84 3.05
C ALA A 249 -12.62 10.51 2.31
N LEU A 250 -12.47 9.42 3.06
CA LEU A 250 -12.62 8.05 2.59
C LEU A 250 -14.06 7.54 2.73
N ASN A 251 -14.95 8.33 3.34
CA ASN A 251 -16.37 8.03 3.41
C ASN A 251 -16.97 7.85 2.01
N GLY A 252 -17.74 6.78 1.82
CA GLY A 252 -18.36 6.45 0.53
C GLY A 252 -17.47 5.63 -0.40
N PHE A 253 -16.18 5.46 -0.09
CA PHE A 253 -15.37 4.44 -0.74
C PHE A 253 -15.77 3.04 -0.23
N TYR A 254 -15.73 2.06 -1.13
CA TYR A 254 -16.06 0.68 -0.83
C TYR A 254 -15.24 -0.29 -1.68
N ALA A 255 -15.15 -1.52 -1.21
CA ALA A 255 -14.68 -2.64 -2.01
C ALA A 255 -15.54 -3.89 -1.76
N GLY A 256 -15.53 -4.82 -2.71
CA GLY A 256 -16.18 -6.11 -2.50
C GLY A 256 -16.31 -6.94 -3.75
N ILE A 257 -16.76 -8.17 -3.57
CA ILE A 257 -17.01 -9.10 -4.66
C ILE A 257 -18.40 -8.81 -5.22
N GLU A 258 -18.47 -8.50 -6.51
CA GLU A 258 -19.70 -8.38 -7.28
C GLU A 258 -19.70 -9.44 -8.40
N ASN A 259 -20.82 -9.61 -9.10
CA ASN A 259 -20.94 -10.60 -10.18
C ASN A 259 -19.89 -10.44 -11.30
N THR A 260 -19.28 -9.26 -11.42
CA THR A 260 -18.29 -8.94 -12.45
C THR A 260 -16.83 -9.08 -11.99
N GLY A 261 -16.60 -9.41 -10.72
CA GLY A 261 -15.26 -9.48 -10.11
C GLY A 261 -15.14 -8.67 -8.82
N LEU A 262 -13.90 -8.41 -8.40
CA LEU A 262 -13.62 -7.54 -7.27
C LEU A 262 -13.75 -6.09 -7.71
N VAL A 263 -14.63 -5.36 -7.03
CA VAL A 263 -14.92 -3.96 -7.29
C VAL A 263 -14.31 -3.10 -6.20
N PHE A 264 -13.70 -1.98 -6.61
CA PHE A 264 -13.36 -0.85 -5.75
C PHE A 264 -14.07 0.38 -6.30
N GLY A 265 -14.73 1.17 -5.46
CA GLY A 265 -15.45 2.33 -5.94
C GLY A 265 -15.71 3.38 -4.89
N ASN A 266 -16.29 4.49 -5.35
CA ASN A 266 -16.82 5.56 -4.52
C ASN A 266 -18.25 5.89 -4.96
N THR A 267 -19.16 6.04 -4.00
CA THR A 267 -20.51 6.54 -4.27
C THR A 267 -20.55 8.07 -4.31
N GLY A 268 -20.93 8.63 -5.46
CA GLY A 268 -21.09 10.07 -5.62
C GLY A 268 -19.80 10.76 -6.07
N GLU A 269 -19.53 11.92 -5.46
CA GLU A 269 -18.33 12.72 -5.72
C GLU A 269 -17.37 12.60 -4.53
N SER A 270 -16.10 12.33 -4.81
CA SER A 270 -15.06 12.33 -3.78
C SER A 270 -14.85 13.73 -3.19
N SER A 271 -14.24 13.80 -2.00
CA SER A 271 -13.64 15.05 -1.54
C SER A 271 -12.68 15.61 -2.58
N LYS A 272 -12.56 16.94 -2.59
CA LYS A 272 -11.57 17.61 -3.42
C LYS A 272 -10.16 17.39 -2.88
N PHE A 273 -9.19 17.33 -3.78
CA PHE A 273 -7.78 17.24 -3.45
C PHE A 273 -6.94 18.09 -4.40
N ASP A 274 -5.72 18.39 -3.98
CA ASP A 274 -4.69 18.99 -4.80
C ASP A 274 -3.61 17.94 -5.08
N LEU A 275 -3.15 17.86 -6.34
CA LEU A 275 -2.02 17.02 -6.75
C LEU A 275 -0.99 17.90 -7.46
N LYS A 276 0.24 17.90 -6.96
CA LYS A 276 1.33 18.75 -7.44
C LYS A 276 2.59 17.92 -7.66
N LEU A 277 3.28 18.25 -8.74
CA LEU A 277 4.65 17.88 -9.02
C LEU A 277 5.46 19.18 -8.92
N ASN A 278 6.21 19.34 -7.84
CA ASN A 278 7.05 20.51 -7.63
C ASN A 278 8.48 20.25 -8.10
N ASN A 279 9.22 21.31 -8.41
CA ASN A 279 10.64 21.24 -8.73
C ASN A 279 10.99 20.28 -9.89
N VAL A 280 10.13 20.22 -10.91
CA VAL A 280 10.30 19.30 -12.04
C VAL A 280 11.62 19.60 -12.74
N THR A 281 12.52 18.62 -12.81
CA THR A 281 13.85 18.77 -13.40
C THR A 281 14.14 17.59 -14.33
N LEU A 282 14.76 17.84 -15.48
CA LEU A 282 15.19 16.80 -16.41
C LEU A 282 16.71 16.66 -16.34
N GLY A 283 17.18 15.43 -16.10
CA GLY A 283 18.58 15.13 -15.84
C GLY A 283 19.02 15.49 -14.42
N THR A 284 20.33 15.52 -14.19
CA THR A 284 20.90 15.86 -12.88
C THR A 284 20.95 17.37 -12.71
N ALA A 285 20.27 17.91 -11.68
CA ALA A 285 20.25 19.33 -11.38
C ALA A 285 21.67 19.91 -11.24
N GLY A 286 21.90 21.09 -11.83
CA GLY A 286 23.19 21.78 -11.81
C GLY A 286 24.26 21.21 -12.74
N GLN A 287 24.04 20.04 -13.36
CA GLN A 287 24.95 19.48 -14.35
C GLN A 287 24.70 20.08 -15.73
N SER A 288 25.77 20.28 -16.50
CA SER A 288 25.70 20.64 -17.91
C SER A 288 26.61 19.71 -18.73
N ALA A 289 26.29 19.55 -20.01
CA ALA A 289 27.13 18.82 -20.94
C ALA A 289 27.77 19.79 -21.94
N THR A 290 29.11 19.79 -21.99
CA THR A 290 29.89 20.64 -22.88
C THR A 290 29.53 20.36 -24.34
N GLY A 291 29.21 21.40 -25.11
CA GLY A 291 28.86 21.28 -26.53
C GLY A 291 27.40 20.92 -26.83
N THR A 292 26.57 20.68 -25.81
CA THR A 292 25.12 20.52 -25.95
C THR A 292 24.39 21.64 -25.23
N PHE A 293 23.30 22.16 -25.79
CA PHE A 293 22.48 23.24 -25.19
C PHE A 293 23.30 24.41 -24.61
N HIS A 294 24.36 24.83 -25.31
CA HIS A 294 25.25 25.92 -24.88
C HIS A 294 25.87 25.73 -23.47
N ALA A 295 26.03 24.50 -23.00
CA ALA A 295 26.50 24.18 -21.65
C ALA A 295 25.64 24.80 -20.53
N LEU A 296 24.37 25.08 -20.81
CA LEU A 296 23.42 25.50 -19.78
C LEU A 296 23.21 24.37 -18.76
N PRO A 297 23.30 24.66 -17.45
CA PRO A 297 23.05 23.65 -16.43
C PRO A 297 21.56 23.31 -16.35
N ASN A 298 21.27 22.04 -16.10
CA ASN A 298 19.91 21.58 -15.84
C ASN A 298 19.37 22.29 -14.58
N ALA A 299 18.15 22.80 -14.69
CA ALA A 299 17.44 23.46 -13.59
C ALA A 299 15.98 23.03 -13.59
N SER A 300 15.27 23.35 -12.51
CA SER A 300 13.83 23.14 -12.43
C SER A 300 13.13 23.92 -13.54
N ILE A 301 12.22 23.25 -14.26
CA ILE A 301 11.31 23.88 -15.24
C ILE A 301 10.02 24.38 -14.58
N GLY A 302 9.91 24.25 -13.26
CA GLY A 302 8.81 24.76 -12.45
C GLY A 302 7.97 23.66 -11.81
N ASN A 303 6.72 24.02 -11.52
CA ASN A 303 5.75 23.16 -10.84
C ASN A 303 4.56 22.92 -11.76
N VAL A 304 4.00 21.71 -11.73
CA VAL A 304 2.81 21.33 -12.49
C VAL A 304 1.83 20.69 -11.53
N GLY A 305 0.54 21.01 -11.62
CA GLY A 305 -0.44 20.40 -10.73
C GLY A 305 -1.88 20.73 -11.08
N ILE A 306 -2.76 20.06 -10.36
CA ILE A 306 -4.21 20.28 -10.34
C ILE A 306 -4.61 20.63 -8.92
N THR A 307 -5.55 21.57 -8.77
CA THR A 307 -6.05 22.02 -7.46
C THR A 307 -7.56 21.89 -7.42
N GLY A 308 -8.10 21.37 -6.32
CA GLY A 308 -9.54 21.21 -6.12
C GLY A 308 -10.17 20.17 -7.04
N ALA A 309 -9.40 19.17 -7.48
CA ALA A 309 -9.90 18.09 -8.30
C ALA A 309 -10.74 17.12 -7.46
N SER A 310 -11.80 16.58 -8.04
CA SER A 310 -12.63 15.53 -7.45
C SER A 310 -12.90 14.44 -8.50
N VAL A 311 -13.28 13.26 -8.04
CA VAL A 311 -13.67 12.16 -8.92
C VAL A 311 -15.12 11.81 -8.66
N THR A 312 -15.93 11.87 -9.71
CA THR A 312 -17.32 11.40 -9.68
C THR A 312 -17.39 9.97 -10.21
N ASN A 313 -18.18 9.12 -9.56
CA ASN A 313 -18.49 7.76 -10.05
C ASN A 313 -17.24 6.88 -10.26
N LEU A 314 -16.24 6.97 -9.36
CA LEU A 314 -15.10 6.07 -9.42
C LEU A 314 -15.57 4.62 -9.25
N ARG A 315 -15.27 3.78 -10.23
CA ARG A 315 -15.47 2.34 -10.15
C ARG A 315 -14.40 1.61 -10.95
N VAL A 316 -13.64 0.77 -10.27
CA VAL A 316 -12.66 -0.14 -10.85
C VAL A 316 -13.17 -1.55 -10.63
N ASN A 317 -13.17 -2.36 -11.70
CA ASN A 317 -13.56 -3.77 -11.64
C ASN A 317 -12.39 -4.64 -12.09
N VAL A 318 -12.02 -5.61 -11.26
CA VAL A 318 -10.99 -6.61 -11.55
C VAL A 318 -11.68 -7.95 -11.76
N GLY A 319 -11.78 -8.37 -13.02
CA GLY A 319 -12.34 -9.66 -13.43
C GLY A 319 -11.27 -10.72 -13.63
N GLY A 320 -11.69 -11.99 -13.71
CA GLY A 320 -10.81 -13.12 -14.04
C GLY A 320 -10.02 -13.71 -12.86
N MET A 321 -10.41 -13.38 -11.62
CA MET A 321 -9.88 -14.00 -10.41
C MET A 321 -10.63 -15.28 -10.04
#